data_AF-A0A7J5TEN3-F1
#
_entry.id   AF-A0A7J5TEN3-F1
#
_cell.length_a   1.000
_cell.length_b   1.000
_cell.length_c   1.000
_cell.angle_alpha   90.00
_cell.angle_beta   90.00
_cell.angle_gamma   90.00
#
_symmetry.space_group_name_H-M   'P 1'
#
loop_
_entity.id
_entity.type
_entity.pdbx_description
1 polymer ?
#
loop_
_entity_poly.entity_id
_entity_poly.type
_entity_poly.pdbx_seq_one_letter_code
_entity_poly.pdbx_strand_id
1 'polypeptide(L)'
;PWIDDVAAVLYVGLSGQAGASATVRALTGEINPSGHLAETWPMHYEDCPSSGWYPAIGRDAIYREGPFVGYRYYETAGVPVRFPFGYGLSYSTFTYSAATAGENGIDVMVSNDSDVAGSTVVQLYVRGPQGGVLHPDRELKGFAKVSLAAHESKSVHIDFDRYTFRHFDAASNEWKTETGEWTLMVGDNAEHLPLTIPHTVAGDVNPVAADTALGHYLSGHVKEVTDAEMAVLFGHEVVAPGKPVTFGVNDPIMSWVDSKGFVARTVAKTLTKQEAKIRQKTGAPDLNTLFILNMPPRAMSKMTQGMVDSAMVDAIVKIANGHTFRGLGGVIAGFFRNQSANKRTAKELNND
;
A
#
# COMPACT_ATOMS: atom_id res chain seq x y z
N PRO A 1 0.01 22.58 -3.30
CA PRO A 1 0.53 23.96 -3.43
C PRO A 1 -0.44 24.94 -4.13
N TRP A 2 -1.23 24.50 -5.12
CA TRP A 2 -2.20 25.35 -5.87
C TRP A 2 -3.68 25.08 -5.50
N ILE A 3 -3.92 24.18 -4.55
CA ILE A 3 -5.28 23.70 -4.25
C ILE A 3 -6.17 24.82 -3.70
N ASP A 4 -5.56 25.77 -2.99
CA ASP A 4 -6.25 26.90 -2.38
C ASP A 4 -6.51 28.04 -3.39
N ASP A 5 -5.95 27.93 -4.61
CA ASP A 5 -6.11 28.90 -5.70
C ASP A 5 -7.20 28.51 -6.72
N VAL A 6 -7.88 27.37 -6.51
CA VAL A 6 -8.90 26.84 -7.43
C VAL A 6 -10.24 26.66 -6.73
N ALA A 7 -11.33 26.95 -7.43
CA ALA A 7 -12.68 26.79 -6.88
C ALA A 7 -13.15 25.33 -6.80
N ALA A 8 -12.60 24.45 -7.64
CA ALA A 8 -12.99 23.05 -7.71
C ALA A 8 -11.86 22.18 -8.25
N VAL A 9 -11.81 20.93 -7.78
CA VAL A 9 -10.93 19.88 -8.28
C VAL A 9 -11.72 18.60 -8.48
N LEU A 10 -11.58 18.00 -9.66
CA LEU A 10 -12.10 16.66 -9.97
C LEU A 10 -10.92 15.72 -10.21
N TYR A 11 -10.69 14.80 -9.28
CA TYR A 11 -9.66 13.78 -9.42
C TYR A 11 -10.18 12.58 -10.21
N VAL A 12 -9.56 12.30 -11.36
CA VAL A 12 -9.98 11.23 -12.28
C VAL A 12 -9.00 10.05 -12.37
N GLY A 13 -7.83 10.17 -11.74
CA GLY A 13 -6.80 9.13 -11.72
C GLY A 13 -6.40 8.62 -13.12
N LEU A 14 -6.11 7.32 -13.22
CA LEU A 14 -5.87 6.62 -14.49
C LEU A 14 -7.19 6.04 -15.03
N SER A 15 -7.98 6.90 -15.67
CA SER A 15 -9.39 6.66 -16.02
C SER A 15 -9.66 5.76 -17.24
N GLY A 16 -8.63 5.19 -17.85
CA GLY A 16 -8.76 4.34 -19.05
C GLY A 16 -9.36 5.05 -20.28
N GLN A 17 -9.72 4.27 -21.31
CA GLN A 17 -10.13 4.79 -22.62
C GLN A 17 -11.45 5.60 -22.61
N ALA A 18 -12.32 5.37 -21.60
CA ALA A 18 -13.59 6.08 -21.43
C ALA A 18 -13.49 7.25 -20.43
N GLY A 19 -12.29 7.58 -19.98
CA GLY A 19 -12.09 8.60 -18.94
C GLY A 19 -12.55 9.99 -19.31
N ALA A 20 -12.28 10.41 -20.55
CA ALA A 20 -12.69 11.73 -21.02
C ALA A 20 -14.21 11.91 -21.02
N SER A 21 -14.96 10.92 -21.50
CA SER A 21 -16.42 10.99 -21.50
C SER A 21 -16.99 10.96 -20.09
N ALA A 22 -16.47 10.11 -19.19
CA ALA A 22 -16.88 10.10 -17.78
C ALA A 22 -16.61 11.45 -17.09
N THR A 23 -15.46 12.07 -17.37
CA THR A 23 -15.08 13.37 -16.80
C THR A 23 -16.03 14.48 -17.24
N VAL A 24 -16.36 14.55 -18.53
CA VAL A 24 -17.32 15.55 -19.04
C VAL A 24 -18.68 15.39 -18.37
N ARG A 25 -19.18 14.16 -18.26
CA ARG A 25 -20.47 13.87 -17.63
C ARG A 25 -20.51 14.27 -16.15
N ALA A 26 -19.39 14.11 -15.44
CA ALA A 26 -19.28 14.58 -14.06
C ALA A 26 -19.29 16.11 -14.01
N LEU A 27 -18.43 16.78 -14.80
CA LEU A 27 -18.34 18.24 -14.83
C LEU A 27 -19.64 18.94 -15.23
N THR A 28 -20.45 18.33 -16.09
CA THR A 28 -21.74 18.88 -16.52
C THR A 28 -22.90 18.52 -15.59
N GLY A 29 -22.67 17.70 -14.56
CA GLY A 29 -23.72 17.22 -13.65
C GLY A 29 -24.62 16.14 -14.25
N GLU A 30 -24.31 15.59 -15.44
CA GLU A 30 -25.03 14.44 -15.98
C GLU A 30 -24.85 13.20 -15.08
N ILE A 31 -23.70 13.09 -14.42
CA ILE A 31 -23.49 12.17 -13.29
C ILE A 31 -23.06 12.94 -12.05
N ASN A 32 -23.56 12.51 -10.89
CA ASN A 32 -23.13 13.02 -9.60
C ASN A 32 -21.89 12.23 -9.12
N PRO A 33 -20.73 12.89 -8.88
CA PRO A 33 -19.55 12.23 -8.31
C PRO A 33 -19.87 11.52 -6.98
N SER A 34 -19.33 10.31 -6.84
CA SER A 34 -19.56 9.46 -5.65
C SER A 34 -18.37 8.53 -5.39
N GLY A 35 -17.17 8.99 -5.78
CA GLY A 35 -15.91 8.30 -5.51
C GLY A 35 -15.33 8.79 -4.18
N HIS A 36 -14.73 7.89 -3.42
CA HIS A 36 -14.06 8.17 -2.16
C HIS A 36 -12.59 7.74 -2.27
N LEU A 37 -11.67 8.50 -1.66
CA LEU A 37 -10.24 8.24 -1.74
C LEU A 37 -9.88 6.91 -1.08
N ALA A 38 -9.14 6.07 -1.79
CA ALA A 38 -8.55 4.84 -1.25
C ALA A 38 -7.21 5.09 -0.53
N GLU A 39 -6.71 6.32 -0.55
CA GLU A 39 -5.41 6.72 -0.02
C GLU A 39 -5.52 8.11 0.62
N THR A 40 -4.82 8.32 1.73
CA THR A 40 -4.69 9.65 2.33
C THR A 40 -3.79 10.53 1.47
N TRP A 41 -4.19 11.78 1.23
CA TRP A 41 -3.34 12.77 0.57
C TRP A 41 -2.71 13.67 1.64
N PRO A 42 -1.41 13.53 1.93
CA PRO A 42 -0.75 14.31 2.97
C PRO A 42 -0.60 15.78 2.56
N MET A 43 -0.31 16.63 3.54
CA MET A 43 0.01 18.05 3.27
C MET A 43 1.34 18.18 2.53
N HIS A 44 2.36 17.43 2.97
CA HIS A 44 3.67 17.34 2.36
C HIS A 44 4.14 15.88 2.25
N TYR A 45 5.09 15.62 1.37
CA TYR A 45 5.66 14.27 1.25
C TYR A 45 6.33 13.83 2.55
N GLU A 46 6.96 14.77 3.27
CA GLU A 46 7.62 14.56 4.55
C GLU A 46 6.65 14.14 5.65
N ASP A 47 5.35 14.39 5.50
CA ASP A 47 4.33 13.95 6.46
C ASP A 47 4.02 12.45 6.32
N CYS A 48 4.41 11.81 5.20
CA CYS A 48 4.29 10.37 5.08
C CYS A 48 5.11 9.66 6.18
N PRO A 49 4.55 8.61 6.83
CA PRO A 49 5.21 7.94 7.95
C PRO A 49 6.57 7.37 7.54
N SER A 50 6.71 6.90 6.30
CA SER A 50 7.95 6.29 5.78
C SER A 50 8.92 7.24 5.07
N SER A 51 8.61 8.54 4.97
CA SER A 51 9.37 9.50 4.17
C SER A 51 10.84 9.64 4.58
N GLY A 52 11.16 9.42 5.86
CA GLY A 52 12.53 9.52 6.38
C GLY A 52 13.44 8.35 6.00
N TRP A 53 12.89 7.23 5.55
CA TRP A 53 13.64 5.99 5.29
C TRP A 53 13.27 5.30 3.97
N TYR A 54 12.27 5.79 3.24
CA TYR A 54 11.91 5.32 1.92
C TYR A 54 12.26 6.37 0.84
N PRO A 55 12.84 5.97 -0.31
CA PRO A 55 13.27 4.62 -0.67
C PRO A 55 14.45 4.16 0.20
N ALA A 56 14.49 2.86 0.50
CA ALA A 56 15.58 2.27 1.28
C ALA A 56 16.91 2.42 0.52
N ILE A 57 17.98 2.81 1.23
CA ILE A 57 19.33 2.95 0.68
C ILE A 57 19.98 1.57 0.44
N GLY A 58 19.55 0.54 1.18
CA GLY A 58 20.06 -0.82 1.13
C GLY A 58 19.14 -1.79 0.37
N ARG A 59 19.47 -3.09 0.47
CA ARG A 59 18.67 -4.18 -0.14
C ARG A 59 17.28 -4.26 0.49
N ASP A 60 17.20 -4.13 1.81
CA ASP A 60 15.97 -4.37 2.55
C ASP A 60 15.41 -3.03 3.05
N ALA A 61 14.11 -2.86 2.89
CA ALA A 61 13.34 -1.78 3.47
C ALA A 61 12.75 -2.26 4.79
N ILE A 62 13.09 -1.59 5.89
CA ILE A 62 12.51 -1.87 7.21
C ILE A 62 11.24 -1.03 7.33
N TYR A 63 10.12 -1.70 7.60
CA TYR A 63 8.80 -1.07 7.75
C TYR A 63 8.67 -0.54 9.18
N ARG A 64 9.41 0.53 9.47
CA ARG A 64 9.51 1.10 10.84
C ARG A 64 8.16 1.63 11.33
N GLU A 65 7.28 2.01 10.41
CA GLU A 65 5.94 2.47 10.70
C GLU A 65 5.00 1.38 11.26
N GLY A 66 5.37 0.09 11.15
CA GLY A 66 4.57 -1.01 11.69
C GLY A 66 3.11 -0.98 11.19
N PRO A 67 2.10 -1.09 12.07
CA PRO A 67 0.69 -1.03 11.66
C PRO A 67 0.21 0.39 11.30
N PHE A 68 0.99 1.43 11.58
CA PHE A 68 0.63 2.83 11.36
C PHE A 68 0.92 3.25 9.92
N VAL A 69 0.16 2.69 8.98
CA VAL A 69 0.27 3.01 7.54
C VAL A 69 -0.98 3.77 7.07
N GLY A 70 -0.77 4.86 6.34
CA GLY A 70 -1.87 5.70 5.84
C GLY A 70 -2.64 6.35 6.98
N TYR A 71 -3.98 6.42 6.89
CA TYR A 71 -4.82 7.05 7.91
C TYR A 71 -4.62 6.47 9.32
N ARG A 72 -4.19 5.21 9.46
CA ARG A 72 -3.83 4.63 10.76
C ARG A 72 -2.75 5.43 11.47
N TYR A 73 -1.79 6.00 10.72
CA TYR A 73 -0.79 6.91 11.27
C TYR A 73 -1.37 8.30 11.54
N TYR A 74 -1.98 8.93 10.54
CA TYR A 74 -2.42 10.32 10.63
C TYR A 74 -3.45 10.53 11.75
N GLU A 75 -4.43 9.64 11.89
CA GLU A 75 -5.44 9.71 12.95
C GLU A 75 -4.85 9.44 14.34
N THR A 76 -3.91 8.49 14.46
CA THR A 76 -3.32 8.15 15.76
C THR A 76 -2.35 9.23 16.25
N ALA A 77 -1.52 9.75 15.36
CA ALA A 77 -0.49 10.75 15.67
C ALA A 77 -1.00 12.20 15.59
N GLY A 78 -2.24 12.42 15.14
CA GLY A 78 -2.82 13.77 14.98
C GLY A 78 -2.10 14.60 13.91
N VAL A 79 -1.63 13.97 12.84
CA VAL A 79 -0.91 14.65 11.75
C VAL A 79 -1.91 15.12 10.69
N PRO A 80 -1.98 16.43 10.38
CA PRO A 80 -2.97 16.97 9.47
C PRO A 80 -2.73 16.50 8.03
N VAL A 81 -3.82 16.24 7.31
CA VAL A 81 -3.79 15.80 5.91
C VAL A 81 -4.58 16.75 5.02
N ARG A 82 -4.30 16.73 3.72
CA ARG A 82 -5.04 17.57 2.76
C ARG A 82 -6.41 16.98 2.46
N PHE A 83 -6.44 15.68 2.20
CA PHE A 83 -7.68 14.93 2.04
C PHE A 83 -7.53 13.58 2.77
N PRO A 84 -8.42 13.28 3.73
CA PRO A 84 -8.32 12.05 4.50
C PRO A 84 -8.68 10.81 3.67
N PHE A 85 -8.31 9.65 4.18
CA PHE A 85 -8.75 8.38 3.62
C PHE A 85 -10.28 8.30 3.65
N GLY A 86 -10.87 7.80 2.57
CA GLY A 86 -12.32 7.75 2.40
C GLY A 86 -12.94 9.08 2.02
N TYR A 87 -12.20 10.19 1.85
CA TYR A 87 -12.77 11.48 1.48
C TYR A 87 -13.34 11.49 0.05
N GLY A 88 -14.49 12.11 -0.15
CA GLY A 88 -15.11 12.28 -1.46
C GLY A 88 -16.31 13.22 -1.38
N LEU A 89 -16.37 14.21 -2.27
CA LEU A 89 -17.50 15.13 -2.37
C LEU A 89 -18.56 14.61 -3.36
N SER A 90 -19.76 15.14 -3.21
CA SER A 90 -20.91 14.91 -4.08
C SER A 90 -21.59 16.24 -4.40
N TYR A 91 -22.39 16.29 -5.47
CA TYR A 91 -23.36 17.37 -5.68
C TYR A 91 -24.57 17.27 -4.75
N SER A 92 -24.71 16.15 -4.02
CA SER A 92 -25.70 15.95 -2.97
C SER A 92 -25.08 16.17 -1.59
N THR A 93 -25.91 16.45 -0.59
CA THR A 93 -25.51 16.53 0.83
C THR A 93 -26.13 15.37 1.59
N PHE A 94 -25.32 14.65 2.36
CA PHE A 94 -25.77 13.47 3.10
C PHE A 94 -25.60 13.65 4.61
N THR A 95 -26.60 13.22 5.38
CA THR A 95 -26.57 13.23 6.84
C THR A 95 -26.67 11.81 7.40
N TYR A 96 -25.88 11.56 8.45
CA TYR A 96 -25.86 10.30 9.21
C TYR A 96 -26.50 10.58 10.56
N SER A 97 -27.73 10.12 10.78
CA SER A 97 -28.57 10.60 11.89
C SER A 97 -28.72 9.61 13.05
N ALA A 98 -28.57 8.31 12.79
CA ALA A 98 -28.68 7.27 13.80
C ALA A 98 -27.85 6.04 13.42
N ALA A 99 -27.33 5.35 14.42
CA ALA A 99 -26.69 4.05 14.27
C ALA A 99 -27.12 3.11 15.40
N THR A 100 -27.45 1.87 15.05
CA THR A 100 -27.81 0.81 16.00
C THR A 100 -26.98 -0.42 15.71
N ALA A 101 -26.16 -0.84 16.67
CA ALA A 101 -25.41 -2.10 16.57
C ALA A 101 -26.26 -3.28 17.06
N GLY A 102 -26.31 -4.34 16.27
CA GLY A 102 -26.83 -5.65 16.64
C GLY A 102 -25.71 -6.65 16.89
N GLU A 103 -26.08 -7.94 16.94
CA GLU A 103 -25.11 -9.03 17.11
C GLU A 103 -24.22 -9.24 15.87
N ASN A 104 -24.79 -9.04 14.67
CA ASN A 104 -24.14 -9.40 13.41
C ASN A 104 -23.78 -8.20 12.53
N GLY A 105 -23.95 -6.98 13.01
CA GLY A 105 -23.73 -5.79 12.18
C GLY A 105 -24.26 -4.51 12.80
N ILE A 106 -24.20 -3.45 12.03
CA ILE A 106 -24.67 -2.11 12.40
C ILE A 106 -25.60 -1.57 11.31
N ASP A 107 -26.75 -1.05 11.73
CA ASP A 107 -27.71 -0.36 10.89
C ASP A 107 -27.55 1.16 11.06
N VAL A 108 -27.38 1.87 9.95
CA VAL A 108 -27.10 3.30 9.92
C VAL A 108 -28.14 4.02 9.09
N MET A 109 -28.78 5.04 9.65
CA MET A 109 -29.73 5.87 8.93
C MET A 109 -29.00 6.97 8.16
N VAL A 110 -29.16 6.98 6.84
CA VAL A 110 -28.55 7.94 5.93
C VAL A 110 -29.63 8.66 5.13
N SER A 111 -29.56 9.99 5.12
CA SER A 111 -30.49 10.87 4.41
C SER A 111 -29.75 11.67 3.35
N ASN A 112 -30.39 11.90 2.20
CA ASN A 112 -29.94 12.88 1.22
C ASN A 112 -30.75 14.17 1.40
N ASP A 113 -30.14 15.20 1.95
CA ASP A 113 -30.82 16.45 2.33
C ASP A 113 -30.79 17.50 1.21
N SER A 114 -30.57 17.06 -0.03
CA SER A 114 -30.44 17.92 -1.21
C SER A 114 -31.51 17.61 -2.27
N ASP A 115 -31.68 18.54 -3.21
CA ASP A 115 -32.59 18.40 -4.37
C ASP A 115 -32.03 17.52 -5.50
N VAL A 116 -30.80 17.01 -5.33
CA VAL A 116 -30.10 16.22 -6.35
C VAL A 116 -29.96 14.79 -5.85
N ALA A 117 -30.35 13.81 -6.67
CA ALA A 117 -30.09 12.41 -6.36
C ALA A 117 -28.57 12.11 -6.40
N GLY A 118 -28.11 11.21 -5.53
CA GLY A 118 -26.69 10.91 -5.42
C GLY A 118 -26.42 9.60 -4.71
N SER A 119 -25.14 9.26 -4.63
CA SER A 119 -24.67 8.11 -3.84
C SER A 119 -23.57 8.54 -2.90
N THR A 120 -23.57 7.98 -1.69
CA THR A 120 -22.49 8.11 -0.71
C THR A 120 -22.01 6.74 -0.24
N VAL A 121 -20.84 6.69 0.38
CA VAL A 121 -20.30 5.50 1.03
C VAL A 121 -20.36 5.67 2.53
N VAL A 122 -21.15 4.82 3.19
CA VAL A 122 -21.16 4.69 4.66
C VAL A 122 -19.94 3.88 5.06
N GLN A 123 -19.12 4.39 5.97
CA GLN A 123 -17.88 3.75 6.41
C GLN A 123 -17.95 3.45 7.91
N LEU A 124 -17.71 2.20 8.28
CA LEU A 124 -17.61 1.72 9.66
C LEU A 124 -16.14 1.58 10.04
N TYR A 125 -15.73 2.36 11.03
CA TYR A 125 -14.45 2.24 11.70
C TYR A 125 -14.66 1.66 13.10
N VAL A 126 -13.68 0.91 13.59
CA VAL A 126 -13.66 0.43 14.97
C VAL A 126 -12.40 0.88 15.68
N ARG A 127 -12.53 1.15 16.97
CA ARG A 127 -11.42 1.37 17.91
C ARG A 127 -11.43 0.27 18.95
N GLY A 128 -10.25 -0.28 19.22
CA GLY A 128 -10.03 -1.31 20.23
C GLY A 128 -10.37 -0.85 21.66
N PRO A 129 -10.49 -1.80 22.60
CA PRO A 129 -10.79 -1.48 24.00
C PRO A 129 -9.65 -0.70 24.65
N GLN A 130 -10.00 0.18 25.61
CA GLN A 130 -8.99 0.87 26.42
C GLN A 130 -8.15 -0.12 27.22
N GLY A 131 -6.84 0.09 27.26
CA GLY A 131 -5.91 -0.81 27.94
C GLY A 131 -5.73 -2.17 27.25
N GLY A 132 -6.16 -2.31 26.00
CA GLY A 132 -5.84 -3.44 25.15
C GLY A 132 -4.45 -3.36 24.52
N VAL A 133 -4.23 -4.23 23.53
CA VAL A 133 -2.97 -4.28 22.78
C VAL A 133 -2.74 -3.00 21.95
N LEU A 134 -1.57 -2.90 21.32
CA LEU A 134 -1.27 -1.81 20.41
C LEU A 134 -2.23 -1.81 19.21
N HIS A 135 -3.05 -0.76 19.09
CA HIS A 135 -3.94 -0.53 17.95
C HIS A 135 -3.72 0.87 17.37
N PRO A 136 -3.92 1.05 16.05
CA PRO A 136 -4.27 2.36 15.51
C PRO A 136 -5.51 2.92 16.21
N ASP A 137 -5.65 4.26 16.25
CA ASP A 137 -6.81 4.91 16.87
C ASP A 137 -8.15 4.39 16.32
N ARG A 138 -8.20 4.11 15.02
CA ARG A 138 -9.37 3.51 14.37
C ARG A 138 -8.97 2.75 13.11
N GLU A 139 -9.76 1.75 12.76
CA GLU A 139 -9.57 0.94 11.55
C GLU A 139 -10.89 0.74 10.82
N LEU A 140 -10.91 0.94 9.49
CA LEU A 140 -12.04 0.61 8.64
C LEU A 140 -12.30 -0.90 8.68
N LYS A 141 -13.51 -1.31 9.06
CA LYS A 141 -13.95 -2.72 9.12
C LYS A 141 -15.12 -3.06 8.20
N GLY A 142 -15.79 -2.06 7.65
CA GLY A 142 -16.84 -2.28 6.67
C GLY A 142 -17.25 -0.99 5.97
N PHE A 143 -17.84 -1.11 4.80
CA PHE A 143 -18.44 0.03 4.12
C PHE A 143 -19.54 -0.43 3.18
N ALA A 144 -20.51 0.44 2.93
CA ALA A 144 -21.60 0.18 2.01
C ALA A 144 -21.91 1.44 1.19
N LYS A 145 -22.00 1.27 -0.12
CA LYS A 145 -22.43 2.35 -1.01
C LYS A 145 -23.95 2.34 -1.12
N VAL A 146 -24.56 3.50 -0.88
CA VAL A 146 -26.01 3.67 -0.97
C VAL A 146 -26.35 4.77 -1.97
N SER A 147 -27.37 4.52 -2.79
CA SER A 147 -27.95 5.53 -3.68
C SER A 147 -29.27 6.03 -3.10
N LEU A 148 -29.42 7.35 -3.05
CA LEU A 148 -30.57 8.04 -2.49
C LEU A 148 -31.11 9.04 -3.50
N ALA A 149 -32.42 8.99 -3.75
CA ALA A 149 -33.11 10.10 -4.41
C ALA A 149 -33.01 11.38 -3.55
N ALA A 150 -33.37 12.52 -4.12
CA ALA A 150 -33.49 13.77 -3.38
C ALA A 150 -34.46 13.59 -2.20
N HIS A 151 -34.06 14.06 -1.00
CA HIS A 151 -34.84 13.96 0.24
C HIS A 151 -35.19 12.53 0.70
N GLU A 152 -34.53 11.50 0.13
CA GLU A 152 -34.72 10.11 0.53
C GLU A 152 -33.86 9.76 1.74
N SER A 153 -34.37 8.88 2.62
CA SER A 153 -33.62 8.27 3.71
C SER A 153 -33.64 6.74 3.61
N LYS A 154 -32.52 6.09 3.89
CA LYS A 154 -32.41 4.62 3.95
C LYS A 154 -31.62 4.16 5.17
N SER A 155 -32.03 3.03 5.72
CA SER A 155 -31.20 2.24 6.64
C SER A 155 -30.19 1.45 5.82
N VAL A 156 -28.91 1.58 6.15
CA VAL A 156 -27.79 0.88 5.53
C VAL A 156 -27.21 -0.09 6.56
N HIS A 157 -27.21 -1.38 6.23
CA HIS A 157 -26.63 -2.42 7.07
C HIS A 157 -25.18 -2.68 6.68
N ILE A 158 -24.28 -2.77 7.67
CA ILE A 158 -22.89 -3.22 7.50
C ILE A 158 -22.68 -4.42 8.42
N ASP A 159 -22.39 -5.58 7.84
CA ASP A 159 -22.16 -6.82 8.58
C ASP A 159 -20.88 -6.74 9.43
N PHE A 160 -20.91 -7.36 10.60
CA PHE A 160 -19.72 -7.75 11.32
C PHE A 160 -19.23 -9.09 10.80
N ASP A 161 -17.99 -9.11 10.32
CA ASP A 161 -17.32 -10.34 9.91
C ASP A 161 -16.18 -10.71 10.86
N ARG A 162 -15.49 -11.80 10.53
CA ARG A 162 -14.34 -12.32 11.29
C ARG A 162 -13.16 -11.34 11.39
N TYR A 163 -13.13 -10.24 10.66
CA TYR A 163 -12.06 -9.24 10.67
C TYR A 163 -12.37 -8.02 11.54
N THR A 164 -13.64 -7.84 11.92
CA THR A 164 -14.16 -6.65 12.62
C THR A 164 -13.41 -6.37 13.91
N PHE A 165 -13.30 -7.33 14.82
CA PHE A 165 -12.80 -7.09 16.20
C PHE A 165 -11.48 -7.78 16.53
N ARG A 166 -10.72 -8.19 15.51
CA ARG A 166 -9.50 -8.98 15.72
C ARG A 166 -8.22 -8.19 15.48
N HIS A 167 -7.17 -8.59 16.19
CA HIS A 167 -5.79 -8.27 15.90
C HIS A 167 -4.98 -9.55 15.69
N PHE A 168 -3.77 -9.42 15.14
CA PHE A 168 -2.84 -10.54 15.03
C PHE A 168 -1.90 -10.54 16.24
N ASP A 169 -1.95 -11.59 17.06
CA ASP A 169 -1.02 -11.76 18.17
C ASP A 169 0.25 -12.46 17.68
N ALA A 170 1.36 -11.73 17.67
CA ALA A 170 2.63 -12.24 17.17
C ALA A 170 3.23 -13.32 18.09
N ALA A 171 2.92 -13.28 19.40
CA ALA A 171 3.44 -14.23 20.37
C ALA A 171 2.83 -15.63 20.19
N SER A 172 1.51 -15.71 20.00
CA SER A 172 0.82 -16.97 19.71
C SER A 172 0.75 -17.31 18.22
N ASN A 173 1.10 -16.37 17.32
CA ASN A 173 0.98 -16.51 15.87
C ASN A 173 -0.46 -16.84 15.43
N GLU A 174 -1.44 -16.18 16.04
CA GLU A 174 -2.87 -16.40 15.81
C GLU A 174 -3.64 -15.07 15.73
N TRP A 175 -4.82 -15.12 15.13
CA TRP A 175 -5.77 -14.02 15.21
C TRP A 175 -6.56 -14.10 16.52
N LYS A 176 -6.60 -13.01 17.27
CA LYS A 176 -7.27 -12.90 18.57
C LYS A 176 -8.26 -11.75 18.58
N THR A 177 -9.31 -11.87 19.38
CA THR A 177 -10.34 -10.86 19.63
C THR A 177 -10.34 -10.54 21.12
N GLU A 178 -10.12 -9.27 21.46
CA GLU A 178 -10.14 -8.82 22.85
C GLU A 178 -11.56 -8.66 23.36
N THR A 179 -11.83 -9.26 24.53
CA THR A 179 -13.06 -9.03 25.28
C THR A 179 -13.07 -7.60 25.81
N GLY A 180 -14.17 -6.88 25.64
CA GLY A 180 -14.29 -5.54 26.20
C GLY A 180 -15.24 -4.63 25.42
N GLU A 181 -15.22 -3.35 25.78
CA GLU A 181 -15.96 -2.31 25.09
C GLU A 181 -15.14 -1.77 23.92
N TRP A 182 -15.57 -2.11 22.71
CA TRP A 182 -15.07 -1.52 21.47
C TRP A 182 -15.88 -0.28 21.13
N THR A 183 -15.29 0.66 20.42
CA THR A 183 -16.02 1.83 19.92
C THR A 183 -16.26 1.67 18.42
N LEU A 184 -17.53 1.70 18.00
CA LEU A 184 -17.92 1.74 16.60
C LEU A 184 -18.10 3.21 16.19
N MET A 185 -17.48 3.61 15.09
CA MET A 185 -17.49 4.97 14.59
C MET A 185 -17.94 4.94 13.13
N VAL A 186 -18.94 5.75 12.76
CA VAL A 186 -19.53 5.74 11.43
C VAL A 186 -19.57 7.14 10.83
N GLY A 187 -19.24 7.23 9.55
CA GLY A 187 -19.30 8.45 8.77
C GLY A 187 -18.93 8.26 7.31
N ASP A 188 -18.36 9.29 6.69
CA ASP A 188 -18.07 9.33 5.26
C ASP A 188 -16.57 9.35 4.92
N ASN A 189 -15.70 9.54 5.91
CA ASN A 189 -14.25 9.45 5.80
C ASN A 189 -13.59 9.28 7.17
N ALA A 190 -12.28 9.03 7.20
CA ALA A 190 -11.55 8.74 8.44
C ALA A 190 -11.60 9.86 9.50
N GLU A 191 -11.74 11.13 9.09
CA GLU A 191 -11.79 12.30 9.99
C GLU A 191 -13.22 12.75 10.34
N HIS A 192 -14.22 12.42 9.51
CA HIS A 192 -15.63 12.80 9.72
C HIS A 192 -16.49 11.58 10.07
N LEU A 193 -16.60 11.32 11.37
CA LEU A 193 -17.32 10.19 11.96
C LEU A 193 -18.37 10.69 12.97
N PRO A 194 -19.49 11.29 12.51
CA PRO A 194 -20.48 11.93 13.37
C PRO A 194 -21.20 10.97 14.32
N LEU A 195 -21.19 9.66 14.04
CA LEU A 195 -21.84 8.66 14.89
C LEU A 195 -20.78 7.82 15.60
N THR A 196 -20.86 7.75 16.93
CA THR A 196 -19.97 6.94 17.77
C THR A 196 -20.81 6.20 18.79
N ILE A 197 -20.70 4.87 18.85
CA ILE A 197 -21.43 4.03 19.80
C ILE A 197 -20.51 2.98 20.45
N PRO A 198 -20.64 2.72 21.76
CA PRO A 198 -19.95 1.61 22.40
C PRO A 198 -20.57 0.27 21.98
N HIS A 199 -19.75 -0.78 21.88
CA HIS A 199 -20.18 -2.13 21.55
C HIS A 199 -19.37 -3.14 22.37
N THR A 200 -20.06 -3.95 23.19
CA THR A 200 -19.41 -4.97 24.01
C THR A 200 -19.17 -6.22 23.18
N VAL A 201 -17.91 -6.66 23.10
CA VAL A 201 -17.50 -7.87 22.40
C VAL A 201 -17.03 -8.90 23.43
N ALA A 202 -17.57 -10.12 23.34
CA ALA A 202 -17.05 -11.29 24.03
C ALA A 202 -15.99 -11.96 23.15
N GLY A 203 -14.72 -11.66 23.43
CA GLY A 203 -13.58 -12.15 22.68
C GLY A 203 -13.06 -13.51 23.18
N ASP A 204 -11.94 -13.96 22.60
CA ASP A 204 -11.24 -15.18 23.02
C ASP A 204 -10.09 -14.90 23.99
N VAL A 205 -9.72 -13.63 24.16
CA VAL A 205 -8.70 -13.17 25.12
C VAL A 205 -9.20 -11.99 25.95
N ASN A 206 -8.63 -11.84 27.14
CA ASN A 206 -8.76 -10.61 27.92
C ASN A 206 -7.80 -9.55 27.34
N PRO A 207 -8.16 -8.26 27.40
CA PRO A 207 -7.30 -7.19 26.92
C PRO A 207 -6.02 -7.14 27.76
N VAL A 208 -4.88 -7.03 27.08
CA VAL A 208 -3.57 -6.92 27.70
C VAL A 208 -2.96 -5.60 27.28
N ALA A 209 -2.64 -4.76 28.25
CA ALA A 209 -2.06 -3.46 27.99
C ALA A 209 -0.78 -3.59 27.17
N ALA A 210 -0.68 -2.78 26.10
CA ALA A 210 0.52 -2.66 25.30
C ALA A 210 1.77 -2.37 26.16
N ASP A 211 2.90 -3.00 25.83
CA ASP A 211 4.15 -2.79 26.54
C ASP A 211 4.58 -1.32 26.48
N THR A 212 4.82 -0.71 27.64
CA THR A 212 5.31 0.67 27.74
C THR A 212 6.64 0.90 26.99
N ALA A 213 7.44 -0.14 26.79
CA ALA A 213 8.67 -0.09 26.02
C ALA A 213 8.47 0.08 24.50
N LEU A 214 7.22 -0.01 24.01
CA LEU A 214 6.86 0.38 22.65
C LEU A 214 6.97 1.90 22.41
N GLY A 215 7.01 2.71 23.47
CA GLY A 215 7.30 4.15 23.44
C GLY A 215 6.51 4.90 22.36
N HIS A 216 7.19 5.44 21.34
CA HIS A 216 6.55 6.25 20.29
C HIS A 216 5.44 5.52 19.51
N TYR A 217 5.47 4.18 19.44
CA TYR A 217 4.37 3.42 18.81
C TYR A 217 3.04 3.60 19.54
N LEU A 218 3.05 3.77 20.86
CA LEU A 218 1.83 3.91 21.67
C LEU A 218 1.01 5.15 21.31
N SER A 219 1.65 6.15 20.70
CA SER A 219 1.03 7.40 20.26
C SER A 219 1.07 7.58 18.74
N GLY A 220 1.49 6.55 17.99
CA GLY A 220 1.61 6.62 16.54
C GLY A 220 2.73 7.52 16.00
N HIS A 221 3.62 8.07 16.83
CA HIS A 221 4.73 8.95 16.40
C HIS A 221 5.88 8.15 15.75
N VAL A 222 5.56 7.35 14.74
CA VAL A 222 6.46 6.34 14.17
C VAL A 222 7.71 6.88 13.49
N LYS A 223 7.76 8.19 13.21
CA LYS A 223 8.95 8.89 12.68
C LYS A 223 10.06 9.04 13.70
N GLU A 224 9.73 8.94 14.98
CA GLU A 224 10.65 9.10 16.11
C GLU A 224 11.05 7.76 16.74
N VAL A 225 10.52 6.65 16.20
CA VAL A 225 10.79 5.30 16.69
C VAL A 225 12.29 4.97 16.63
N THR A 226 12.78 4.46 17.75
CA THR A 226 14.13 3.97 17.97
C THR A 226 14.27 2.49 17.62
N ASP A 227 15.51 2.04 17.41
CA ASP A 227 15.78 0.62 17.15
C ASP A 227 15.42 -0.29 18.35
N ALA A 228 15.46 0.26 19.57
CA ALA A 228 15.02 -0.45 20.78
C ALA A 228 13.50 -0.66 20.79
N GLU A 229 12.72 0.37 20.49
CA GLU A 229 11.24 0.26 20.38
C GLU A 229 10.83 -0.68 19.24
N MET A 230 11.53 -0.64 18.10
CA MET A 230 11.31 -1.62 17.02
C MET A 230 11.59 -3.05 17.48
N ALA A 231 12.64 -3.26 18.29
CA ALA A 231 12.97 -4.59 18.79
C ALA A 231 11.87 -5.14 19.71
N VAL A 232 11.22 -4.27 20.49
CA VAL A 232 10.02 -4.64 21.27
C VAL A 232 8.87 -5.02 20.35
N LEU A 233 8.57 -4.20 19.34
CA LEU A 233 7.48 -4.48 18.40
C LEU A 233 7.69 -5.78 17.61
N PHE A 234 8.92 -6.05 17.16
CA PHE A 234 9.23 -7.23 16.36
C PHE A 234 9.53 -8.48 17.19
N GLY A 235 9.77 -8.33 18.49
CA GLY A 235 10.23 -9.41 19.37
C GLY A 235 11.68 -9.84 19.11
N HIS A 236 12.44 -9.08 18.32
CA HIS A 236 13.86 -9.32 18.06
C HIS A 236 14.57 -8.03 17.60
N GLU A 237 15.88 -7.94 17.79
CA GLU A 237 16.67 -6.81 17.30
C GLU A 237 16.57 -6.66 15.78
N VAL A 238 16.50 -5.42 15.32
CA VAL A 238 16.55 -5.09 13.89
C VAL A 238 17.98 -5.27 13.40
N VAL A 239 18.27 -6.42 12.79
CA VAL A 239 19.58 -6.69 12.21
C VAL A 239 19.63 -6.11 10.81
N ALA A 240 20.51 -5.12 10.60
CA ALA A 240 20.78 -4.61 9.26
C ALA A 240 21.19 -5.78 8.35
N PRO A 241 20.63 -5.91 7.15
CA PRO A 241 20.91 -7.04 6.29
C PRO A 241 22.39 -7.10 5.96
N GLY A 242 23.01 -8.27 6.14
CA GLY A 242 24.35 -8.51 5.64
C GLY A 242 24.42 -8.34 4.12
N LYS A 243 25.63 -8.11 3.60
CA LYS A 243 25.85 -8.02 2.15
C LYS A 243 25.37 -9.31 1.47
N PRO A 244 24.47 -9.25 0.47
CA PRO A 244 24.02 -10.44 -0.22
C PRO A 244 25.21 -11.16 -0.86
N VAL A 245 25.38 -12.43 -0.48
CA VAL A 245 26.46 -13.29 -1.01
C VAL A 245 25.98 -14.22 -2.13
N THR A 246 24.66 -14.32 -2.30
CA THR A 246 23.96 -15.12 -3.30
C THR A 246 22.80 -14.31 -3.85
N PHE A 247 22.61 -14.34 -5.16
CA PHE A 247 21.59 -13.62 -5.89
C PHE A 247 20.65 -14.62 -6.59
N GLY A 248 19.36 -14.31 -6.61
CA GLY A 248 18.31 -15.00 -7.34
C GLY A 248 17.75 -14.13 -8.47
N VAL A 249 16.75 -14.69 -9.17
CA VAL A 249 16.12 -14.04 -10.34
C VAL A 249 15.25 -12.82 -9.99
N ASN A 250 14.99 -12.61 -8.70
CA ASN A 250 14.21 -11.50 -8.16
C ASN A 250 15.08 -10.38 -7.55
N ASP A 251 16.39 -10.62 -7.36
CA ASP A 251 17.28 -9.60 -6.81
C ASP A 251 17.57 -8.53 -7.87
N PRO A 252 17.41 -7.25 -7.56
CA PRO A 252 17.63 -6.18 -8.54
C PRO A 252 19.11 -6.14 -8.97
N ILE A 253 19.38 -5.75 -10.21
CA ILE A 253 20.74 -5.69 -10.75
C ILE A 253 21.67 -4.81 -9.90
N MET A 254 21.15 -3.75 -9.26
CA MET A 254 21.93 -2.91 -8.34
C MET A 254 22.52 -3.68 -7.16
N SER A 255 21.89 -4.77 -6.71
CA SER A 255 22.44 -5.61 -5.63
C SER A 255 23.76 -6.28 -6.02
N TRP A 256 24.05 -6.41 -7.32
CA TRP A 256 25.26 -7.07 -7.81
C TRP A 256 26.53 -6.24 -7.62
N VAL A 257 26.47 -5.04 -7.05
CA VAL A 257 27.68 -4.27 -6.69
C VAL A 257 28.64 -5.05 -5.76
N ASP A 258 28.09 -5.97 -4.97
CA ASP A 258 28.83 -6.88 -4.09
C ASP A 258 28.97 -8.31 -4.65
N SER A 259 28.58 -8.53 -5.91
CA SER A 259 28.59 -9.84 -6.56
C SER A 259 29.97 -10.51 -6.58
N LYS A 260 30.02 -11.83 -6.35
CA LYS A 260 31.25 -12.64 -6.55
C LYS A 260 31.68 -12.68 -8.02
N GLY A 261 30.72 -12.59 -8.95
CA GLY A 261 30.96 -12.54 -10.39
C GLY A 261 31.59 -11.23 -10.82
N PHE A 262 32.79 -11.28 -11.40
CA PHE A 262 33.51 -10.09 -11.87
C PHE A 262 32.70 -9.26 -12.89
N VAL A 263 32.10 -9.93 -13.88
CA VAL A 263 31.31 -9.26 -14.94
C VAL A 263 30.08 -8.56 -14.37
N ALA A 264 29.26 -9.28 -13.61
CA ALA A 264 28.04 -8.76 -13.00
C ALA A 264 28.34 -7.56 -12.09
N ARG A 265 29.36 -7.68 -11.24
CA ARG A 265 29.83 -6.61 -10.36
C ARG A 265 30.32 -5.38 -11.10
N THR A 266 31.06 -5.57 -12.19
CA THR A 266 31.58 -4.45 -12.99
C THR A 266 30.45 -3.69 -13.68
N VAL A 267 29.48 -4.40 -14.25
CA VAL A 267 28.30 -3.80 -14.88
C VAL A 267 27.50 -3.00 -13.85
N ALA A 268 27.15 -3.60 -12.72
CA ALA A 268 26.38 -2.92 -11.67
C ALA A 268 27.10 -1.67 -11.15
N LYS A 269 28.39 -1.77 -10.81
CA LYS A 269 29.18 -0.60 -10.35
C LYS A 269 29.28 0.50 -11.40
N THR A 270 29.36 0.15 -12.68
CA THR A 270 29.44 1.14 -13.76
C THR A 270 28.13 1.89 -13.91
N LEU A 271 26.99 1.17 -13.93
CA LEU A 271 25.66 1.77 -14.02
C LEU A 271 25.35 2.64 -12.79
N THR A 272 25.68 2.19 -11.57
CA THR A 272 25.51 2.99 -10.35
C THR A 272 26.35 4.27 -10.40
N LYS A 273 27.60 4.20 -10.84
CA LYS A 273 28.46 5.40 -11.00
C LYS A 273 27.93 6.36 -12.07
N GLN A 274 27.41 5.81 -13.16
CA GLN A 274 26.82 6.60 -14.24
C GLN A 274 25.58 7.36 -13.76
N GLU A 275 24.67 6.70 -13.04
CA GLU A 275 23.49 7.33 -12.43
C GLU A 275 23.89 8.46 -11.49
N ALA A 276 24.79 8.19 -10.54
CA ALA A 276 25.23 9.18 -9.57
C ALA A 276 25.87 10.42 -10.25
N LYS A 277 26.67 10.19 -11.29
CA LYS A 277 27.29 11.26 -12.08
C LYS A 277 26.27 12.10 -12.84
N ILE A 278 25.26 11.46 -13.44
CA ILE A 278 24.19 12.19 -14.16
C ILE A 278 23.37 13.00 -13.17
N ARG A 279 22.94 12.39 -12.06
CA ARG A 279 22.15 13.07 -11.02
C ARG A 279 22.86 14.28 -10.44
N GLN A 280 24.17 14.17 -10.19
CA GLN A 280 24.97 15.32 -9.74
C GLN A 280 25.04 16.44 -10.79
N LYS A 281 25.07 16.09 -12.08
CA LYS A 281 25.17 17.06 -13.18
C LYS A 281 23.85 17.75 -13.50
N THR A 282 22.73 17.03 -13.45
CA THR A 282 21.40 17.50 -13.90
C THR A 282 20.48 17.91 -12.75
N GLY A 283 20.78 17.51 -11.52
CA GLY A 283 19.87 17.62 -10.37
C GLY A 283 18.72 16.62 -10.39
N ALA A 284 18.62 15.78 -11.42
CA ALA A 284 17.52 14.83 -11.62
C ALA A 284 18.05 13.40 -11.91
N PRO A 285 17.35 12.35 -11.46
CA PRO A 285 17.78 10.98 -11.70
C PRO A 285 17.73 10.57 -13.18
N ASP A 286 18.63 9.69 -13.61
CA ASP A 286 18.54 9.01 -14.91
C ASP A 286 17.58 7.82 -14.82
N LEU A 287 16.33 8.04 -15.22
CA LEU A 287 15.26 7.06 -15.12
C LEU A 287 15.57 5.75 -15.88
N ASN A 288 16.27 5.80 -17.01
CA ASN A 288 16.60 4.59 -17.78
C ASN A 288 17.64 3.75 -17.03
N THR A 289 18.67 4.40 -16.48
CA THR A 289 19.69 3.71 -15.68
C THR A 289 19.08 3.15 -14.39
N LEU A 290 18.21 3.91 -13.72
CA LEU A 290 17.49 3.43 -12.53
C LEU A 290 16.54 2.27 -12.86
N PHE A 291 15.86 2.32 -14.00
CA PHE A 291 15.02 1.21 -14.46
C PHE A 291 15.84 -0.08 -14.59
N ILE A 292 16.99 -0.02 -15.27
CA ILE A 292 17.88 -1.18 -15.42
C ILE A 292 18.38 -1.66 -14.05
N LEU A 293 18.83 -0.75 -13.19
CA LEU A 293 19.38 -1.06 -11.87
C LEU A 293 18.35 -1.72 -10.93
N ASN A 294 17.08 -1.30 -10.98
CA ASN A 294 16.01 -1.83 -10.14
C ASN A 294 15.26 -3.01 -10.77
N MET A 295 15.54 -3.33 -12.03
CA MET A 295 14.91 -4.45 -12.71
C MET A 295 15.43 -5.80 -12.16
N PRO A 296 14.56 -6.75 -11.78
CA PRO A 296 14.97 -8.10 -11.46
C PRO A 296 15.33 -8.88 -12.75
N PRO A 297 16.33 -9.79 -12.73
CA PRO A 297 16.75 -10.55 -13.91
C PRO A 297 15.62 -11.24 -14.67
N ARG A 298 14.60 -11.75 -13.97
CA ARG A 298 13.43 -12.38 -14.61
C ARG A 298 12.69 -11.48 -15.60
N ALA A 299 12.78 -10.16 -15.44
CA ALA A 299 12.10 -9.23 -16.36
C ALA A 299 12.75 -9.20 -17.75
N MET A 300 14.01 -9.63 -17.88
CA MET A 300 14.68 -9.75 -19.18
C MET A 300 13.91 -10.65 -20.14
N SER A 301 13.28 -11.73 -19.67
CA SER A 301 12.51 -12.62 -20.55
C SER A 301 11.30 -11.94 -21.17
N LYS A 302 10.63 -11.07 -20.41
CA LYS A 302 9.48 -10.28 -20.89
C LYS A 302 9.92 -9.16 -21.83
N MET A 303 11.00 -8.45 -21.49
CA MET A 303 11.42 -7.26 -22.23
C MET A 303 12.11 -7.59 -23.56
N THR A 304 12.72 -8.76 -23.65
CA THR A 304 13.43 -9.17 -24.86
C THR A 304 12.53 -9.84 -25.90
N GLN A 305 11.21 -9.79 -25.74
CA GLN A 305 10.23 -10.40 -26.65
C GLN A 305 10.59 -11.86 -27.01
N GLY A 306 11.02 -12.64 -26.01
CA GLY A 306 11.39 -14.04 -26.19
C GLY A 306 12.81 -14.29 -26.69
N MET A 307 13.69 -13.28 -26.87
CA MET A 307 15.10 -13.54 -27.17
C MET A 307 15.87 -14.16 -26.00
N VAL A 308 15.45 -13.88 -24.76
CA VAL A 308 16.01 -14.47 -23.53
C VAL A 308 14.94 -15.30 -22.85
N ASP A 309 15.15 -16.61 -22.70
CA ASP A 309 14.24 -17.50 -21.96
C ASP A 309 14.59 -17.57 -20.45
N SER A 310 13.78 -18.26 -19.67
CA SER A 310 14.02 -18.43 -18.22
C SER A 310 15.34 -19.16 -17.92
N ALA A 311 15.72 -20.14 -18.73
CA ALA A 311 16.97 -20.89 -18.55
C ALA A 311 18.21 -20.01 -18.78
N MET A 312 18.14 -19.06 -19.72
CA MET A 312 19.17 -18.05 -19.94
C MET A 312 19.22 -17.07 -18.76
N VAL A 313 18.08 -16.66 -18.20
CA VAL A 313 18.05 -15.83 -16.99
C VAL A 313 18.75 -16.54 -15.82
N ASP A 314 18.46 -17.82 -15.58
CA ASP A 314 19.13 -18.62 -14.54
C ASP A 314 20.64 -18.69 -14.78
N ALA A 315 21.06 -18.81 -16.04
CA ALA A 315 22.47 -18.82 -16.42
C ALA A 315 23.15 -17.46 -16.17
N ILE A 316 22.46 -16.33 -16.39
CA ILE A 316 22.94 -14.99 -16.05
C ILE A 316 23.10 -14.85 -14.53
N VAL A 317 22.13 -15.32 -13.74
CA VAL A 317 22.23 -15.29 -12.26
C VAL A 317 23.40 -16.15 -11.76
N LYS A 318 23.71 -17.27 -12.41
CA LYS A 318 24.94 -18.06 -12.11
C LYS A 318 26.22 -17.24 -12.33
N ILE A 319 26.27 -16.36 -13.33
CA ILE A 319 27.40 -15.45 -13.54
C ILE A 319 27.53 -14.51 -12.33
N ALA A 320 26.43 -13.92 -11.87
CA ALA A 320 26.41 -13.05 -10.69
C ALA A 320 26.83 -13.80 -9.41
N ASN A 321 26.55 -15.09 -9.30
CA ASN A 321 26.98 -15.92 -8.17
C ASN A 321 28.44 -16.43 -8.26
N GLY A 322 29.22 -15.98 -9.24
CA GLY A 322 30.63 -16.35 -9.39
C GLY A 322 30.88 -17.63 -10.20
N HIS A 323 29.83 -18.25 -10.75
CA HIS A 323 29.95 -19.40 -11.65
C HIS A 323 30.07 -18.94 -13.12
N THR A 324 30.98 -18.00 -13.40
CA THR A 324 31.05 -17.28 -14.68
C THR A 324 31.14 -18.20 -15.90
N PHE A 325 32.02 -19.20 -15.91
CA PHE A 325 32.16 -20.10 -17.07
C PHE A 325 30.92 -20.98 -17.31
N ARG A 326 30.33 -21.54 -16.25
CA ARG A 326 29.10 -22.33 -16.35
C ARG A 326 27.90 -21.46 -16.76
N GLY A 327 27.83 -20.24 -16.24
CA GLY A 327 26.81 -19.26 -16.60
C GLY A 327 26.90 -18.85 -18.06
N LEU A 328 28.08 -18.46 -18.54
CA LEU A 328 28.31 -18.12 -19.95
C LEU A 328 27.98 -19.29 -20.89
N GLY A 329 28.45 -20.50 -20.57
CA GLY A 329 28.10 -21.69 -21.33
C GLY A 329 26.59 -21.96 -21.34
N GLY A 330 25.91 -21.73 -20.22
CA GLY A 330 24.46 -21.83 -20.10
C GLY A 330 23.71 -20.80 -20.94
N VAL A 331 24.17 -19.54 -20.99
CA VAL A 331 23.59 -18.47 -21.81
C VAL A 331 23.76 -18.79 -23.29
N ILE A 332 24.96 -19.20 -23.72
CA ILE A 332 25.24 -19.53 -25.12
C ILE A 332 24.42 -20.73 -25.57
N ALA A 333 24.45 -21.82 -24.79
CA ALA A 333 23.65 -23.01 -25.11
C ALA A 333 22.14 -22.72 -25.06
N GLY A 334 21.70 -21.87 -24.12
CA GLY A 334 20.33 -21.39 -24.02
C GLY A 334 19.91 -20.60 -25.26
N PHE A 335 20.74 -19.70 -25.74
CA PHE A 335 20.47 -18.89 -26.94
C PHE A 335 20.16 -19.76 -28.17
N PHE A 336 20.99 -20.79 -28.44
CA PHE A 336 20.75 -21.67 -29.58
C PHE A 336 19.50 -22.54 -29.41
N ARG A 337 19.24 -23.05 -28.19
CA ARG A 337 18.00 -23.80 -27.89
C ARG A 337 16.76 -22.92 -28.04
N ASN A 338 16.78 -21.72 -27.48
CA ASN A 338 15.69 -20.77 -27.52
C ASN A 338 15.41 -20.29 -28.96
N GLN A 339 16.45 -20.01 -29.74
CA GLN A 339 16.28 -19.67 -31.16
C GLN A 339 15.61 -20.81 -31.94
N SER A 340 15.96 -22.06 -31.65
CA SER A 340 15.35 -23.23 -32.29
C SER A 340 13.88 -23.40 -31.88
N ALA A 341 13.58 -23.20 -30.59
CA ALA A 341 12.21 -23.23 -30.05
C ALA A 341 11.34 -22.11 -30.66
N ASN A 342 11.84 -20.87 -30.69
CA ASN A 342 11.11 -19.74 -31.28
C ASN A 342 10.84 -19.95 -32.77
N LYS A 343 11.78 -20.51 -33.54
CA LYS A 343 11.55 -20.88 -34.94
C LYS A 343 10.44 -21.94 -35.07
N ARG A 344 10.39 -22.92 -34.17
CA ARG A 344 9.33 -23.94 -34.16
C ARG A 344 7.98 -23.32 -33.83
N THR A 345 7.89 -22.51 -32.78
CA THR A 345 6.66 -21.81 -32.41
C THR A 345 6.18 -20.87 -33.50
N ALA A 346 7.08 -20.16 -34.19
CA ALA A 346 6.72 -19.32 -35.32
C ALA A 346 6.12 -20.13 -36.48
N LYS A 347 6.66 -21.32 -36.77
CA LYS A 347 6.06 -22.24 -37.75
C LYS A 347 4.68 -22.73 -37.32
N GLU A 348 4.53 -23.14 -36.05
CA GLU A 348 3.25 -23.57 -35.48
C GLU A 348 2.17 -22.46 -35.55
N LEU A 349 2.54 -21.20 -35.27
CA LEU A 349 1.64 -20.05 -35.36
C LEU A 349 1.26 -19.71 -36.81
N ASN A 350 2.17 -19.92 -37.75
CA ASN A 350 1.95 -19.65 -39.17
C ASN A 350 1.32 -20.83 -39.93
N ASN A 351 1.11 -21.98 -39.27
CA ASN A 351 0.70 -23.25 -39.88
C ASN A 351 1.65 -23.74 -41.00
N ASP A 352 2.96 -23.48 -40.86
CA ASP A 352 4.03 -23.84 -41.82
C ASP A 352 4.69 -25.20 -41.55
#